data_AF-A0A934YSY2-F1
#
_entry.id   AF-A0A934YSY2-F1
#
_cell.length_a   1.000
_cell.length_b   1.000
_cell.length_c   1.000
_cell.angle_alpha   90.00
_cell.angle_beta   90.00
_cell.angle_gamma   90.00
#
_symmetry.space_group_name_H-M   'P 1'
#
loop_
_entity.id
_entity.type
_entity.pdbx_description
1 polymer ?
#
loop_
_entity_poly.entity_id
_entity_poly.type
_entity_poly.pdbx_seq_one_letter_code
_entity_poly.pdbx_strand_id
1 'polypeptide(L)'
;MDISDKQWEVLEKPLTSIFHKSETRGRPRQDPRAVLNGILWICRTGAPWADLPGRYPPYQTCHRYHKHWCKSGSWDKLLHALASDLRDRGKIDITECFIDGTFASAKKGACVGPTKKGKGTKIMAVTDAVGIPLTVRAFSASTHEVKLADRTIRSCAIKPKRVIADRAYDSDKLRRTLKKRGIQLVCPHRSNRKRQVHQDGRELRRYKRRWKVERLFAWLFNSRRTFVRYEYHADLFLGMVQLACVMIILKSYF
;
A
#
# COMPACT_ATOMS: atom_id res chain seq x y z
N MET A 1 -10.17 -15.99 10.72
CA MET A 1 -9.21 -15.00 11.24
C MET A 1 -9.95 -13.71 11.07
N ASP A 2 -10.55 -13.32 12.17
CA ASP A 2 -11.59 -12.32 12.20
C ASP A 2 -11.04 -11.19 13.05
N ILE A 3 -11.39 -9.97 12.70
CA ILE A 3 -10.95 -8.78 13.41
C ILE A 3 -11.42 -8.89 14.86
N SER A 4 -10.52 -8.65 15.83
CA SER A 4 -10.88 -8.62 17.25
C SER A 4 -11.73 -7.40 17.58
N ASP A 5 -12.42 -7.39 18.73
CA ASP A 5 -13.25 -6.24 19.11
C ASP A 5 -12.43 -4.95 19.20
N LYS A 6 -11.24 -5.02 19.81
CA LYS A 6 -10.30 -3.90 19.90
C LYS A 6 -9.91 -3.35 18.51
N GLN A 7 -9.61 -4.23 17.55
CA GLN A 7 -9.30 -3.80 16.19
C GLN A 7 -10.53 -3.22 15.49
N TRP A 8 -11.71 -3.78 15.75
CA TRP A 8 -12.96 -3.27 15.20
C TRP A 8 -13.26 -1.87 15.74
N GLU A 9 -13.08 -1.59 17.03
CA GLU A 9 -13.28 -0.25 17.61
C GLU A 9 -12.42 0.84 16.93
N VAL A 10 -11.17 0.51 16.61
CA VAL A 10 -10.25 1.41 15.89
C VAL A 10 -10.74 1.65 14.46
N LEU A 11 -11.25 0.60 13.81
CA LEU A 11 -11.74 0.66 12.44
C LEU A 11 -13.12 1.29 12.34
N GLU A 12 -14.02 1.04 13.28
CA GLU A 12 -15.44 1.35 13.18
C GLU A 12 -15.65 2.85 12.94
N LYS A 13 -15.02 3.74 13.69
CA LYS A 13 -15.20 5.19 13.50
C LYS A 13 -14.82 5.67 12.09
N PRO A 14 -13.60 5.41 11.58
CA PRO A 14 -13.26 5.76 10.22
C PRO A 14 -14.12 4.98 9.21
N LEU A 15 -14.47 3.73 9.48
CA LEU A 15 -15.30 2.93 8.57
C LEU A 15 -16.75 3.42 8.51
N THR A 16 -17.40 3.79 9.61
CA THR A 16 -18.79 4.25 9.63
C THR A 16 -18.95 5.54 8.85
N SER A 17 -18.04 6.50 9.04
CA SER A 17 -18.02 7.75 8.25
C SER A 17 -17.70 7.54 6.77
N ILE A 18 -16.95 6.49 6.43
CA ILE A 18 -16.52 6.18 5.06
C ILE A 18 -17.51 5.23 4.34
N PHE A 19 -18.25 4.40 5.06
CA PHE A 19 -19.06 3.29 4.53
C PHE A 19 -20.57 3.49 4.64
N HIS A 20 -21.03 4.45 5.44
CA HIS A 20 -22.45 4.75 5.63
C HIS A 20 -22.81 6.04 4.89
N LYS A 21 -22.95 5.98 3.55
CA LYS A 21 -23.68 7.02 2.81
C LYS A 21 -24.77 6.44 1.89
N SER A 22 -25.99 6.87 2.23
CA SER A 22 -27.30 6.92 1.56
C SER A 22 -28.22 5.68 1.40
N GLU A 23 -29.44 5.96 1.88
CA GLU A 23 -30.80 5.54 1.50
C GLU A 23 -31.39 4.20 1.98
N THR A 24 -32.33 4.38 2.90
CA THR A 24 -33.24 3.43 3.55
C THR A 24 -34.33 2.93 2.60
N ARG A 25 -33.95 2.19 1.55
CA ARG A 25 -34.92 1.39 0.79
C ARG A 25 -34.30 0.07 0.33
N GLY A 26 -34.86 -1.05 0.82
CA GLY A 26 -34.47 -2.41 0.45
C GLY A 26 -34.13 -3.33 1.63
N ARG A 27 -33.67 -4.56 1.33
CA ARG A 27 -33.24 -5.56 2.32
C ARG A 27 -32.18 -4.96 3.28
N PRO A 28 -32.29 -5.18 4.60
CA PRO A 28 -31.31 -4.69 5.57
C PRO A 28 -29.87 -5.02 5.14
N ARG A 29 -28.97 -4.04 5.32
CA ARG A 29 -27.55 -4.24 5.01
C ARG A 29 -26.97 -5.31 5.94
N GLN A 30 -26.09 -6.13 5.39
CA GLN A 30 -25.29 -7.07 6.17
C GLN A 30 -24.37 -6.30 7.12
N ASP A 31 -24.05 -6.92 8.26
CA ASP A 31 -23.07 -6.40 9.21
C ASP A 31 -21.73 -6.07 8.49
N PRO A 32 -21.29 -4.80 8.51
CA PRO A 32 -20.03 -4.40 7.88
C PRO A 32 -18.81 -5.16 8.41
N ARG A 33 -18.81 -5.57 9.69
CA ARG A 33 -17.70 -6.33 10.29
C ARG A 33 -17.65 -7.75 9.71
N ALA A 34 -18.78 -8.44 9.65
CA ALA A 34 -18.88 -9.76 9.02
C ALA A 34 -18.46 -9.72 7.54
N VAL A 35 -18.87 -8.68 6.80
CA VAL A 35 -18.44 -8.46 5.40
C VAL A 35 -16.93 -8.25 5.31
N LEU A 36 -16.37 -7.40 6.18
CA LEU A 36 -14.94 -7.13 6.23
C LEU A 36 -14.14 -8.40 6.52
N ASN A 37 -14.59 -9.22 7.48
CA ASN A 37 -13.96 -10.51 7.79
C ASN A 37 -13.95 -11.46 6.58
N GLY A 38 -15.04 -11.48 5.79
CA GLY A 38 -15.08 -12.26 4.55
C GLY A 38 -14.07 -11.78 3.50
N ILE A 39 -13.95 -10.45 3.31
CA ILE A 39 -12.97 -9.86 2.38
C ILE A 39 -11.54 -10.11 2.87
N LEU A 40 -11.28 -9.99 4.17
CA LEU A 40 -9.98 -10.29 4.77
C LEU A 40 -9.59 -11.75 4.62
N TRP A 41 -10.55 -12.66 4.74
CA TRP A 41 -10.30 -14.07 4.48
C TRP A 41 -9.79 -14.29 3.06
N ILE A 42 -10.45 -13.70 2.05
CA ILE A 42 -9.99 -13.73 0.64
C ILE A 42 -8.62 -13.08 0.48
N CYS A 43 -8.40 -11.92 1.09
CA CYS A 43 -7.13 -11.20 1.03
C CYS A 43 -5.97 -12.05 1.58
N ARG A 44 -6.21 -12.75 2.70
CA ARG A 44 -5.23 -13.59 3.38
C ARG A 44 -4.94 -14.89 2.63
N THR A 45 -5.98 -15.62 2.23
CA THR A 45 -5.84 -16.96 1.64
C THR A 45 -5.50 -16.92 0.16
N GLY A 46 -5.90 -15.86 -0.55
CA GLY A 46 -5.79 -15.76 -2.00
C GLY A 46 -6.86 -16.56 -2.75
N ALA A 47 -7.78 -17.23 -2.04
CA ALA A 47 -8.77 -18.11 -2.62
C ALA A 47 -9.71 -17.38 -3.61
N PRO A 48 -10.27 -18.09 -4.61
CA PRO A 48 -11.39 -17.60 -5.40
C PRO A 48 -12.54 -17.10 -4.52
N TRP A 49 -13.26 -16.08 -4.98
CA TRP A 49 -14.41 -15.54 -4.25
C TRP A 49 -15.50 -16.58 -4.03
N ALA A 50 -15.71 -17.49 -4.99
CA ALA A 50 -16.71 -18.57 -4.88
C ALA A 50 -16.42 -19.54 -3.72
N ASP A 51 -15.16 -19.64 -3.28
CA ASP A 51 -14.73 -20.55 -2.22
C ASP A 51 -14.80 -19.89 -0.83
N LEU A 52 -15.42 -18.71 -0.73
CA LEU A 52 -15.62 -18.04 0.55
C LEU A 52 -16.47 -18.93 1.48
N PRO A 53 -15.99 -19.28 2.69
CA PRO A 53 -16.72 -20.16 3.59
C PRO A 53 -18.10 -19.61 3.98
N GLY A 54 -19.10 -20.50 4.10
CA GLY A 54 -20.48 -20.14 4.42
C GLY A 54 -20.72 -19.47 5.79
N ARG A 55 -19.72 -19.42 6.66
CA ARG A 55 -19.77 -18.64 7.92
C ARG A 55 -19.69 -17.12 7.70
N TYR A 56 -19.25 -16.69 6.51
CA TYR A 56 -19.21 -15.28 6.12
C TYR A 56 -20.44 -14.94 5.26
N PRO A 57 -20.80 -13.66 5.13
CA PRO A 57 -21.84 -13.25 4.19
C PRO A 57 -21.53 -13.74 2.77
N PRO A 58 -22.56 -13.99 1.92
CA PRO A 58 -22.37 -14.50 0.57
C PRO A 58 -21.31 -13.73 -0.22
N TYR A 59 -20.46 -14.43 -0.97
CA TYR A 59 -19.31 -13.82 -1.63
C TYR A 59 -19.70 -12.66 -2.56
N GLN A 60 -20.88 -12.71 -3.19
CA GLN A 60 -21.39 -11.65 -4.06
C GLN A 60 -21.58 -10.36 -3.26
N THR A 61 -22.02 -10.46 -2.01
CA THR A 61 -22.15 -9.32 -1.09
C THR A 61 -20.77 -8.80 -0.71
N CYS A 62 -19.86 -9.67 -0.24
CA CYS A 62 -18.50 -9.26 0.12
C CYS A 62 -17.76 -8.59 -1.05
N HIS A 63 -17.87 -9.16 -2.26
CA HIS A 63 -17.27 -8.61 -3.46
C HIS A 63 -17.90 -7.26 -3.88
N ARG A 64 -19.24 -7.10 -3.78
CA ARG A 64 -19.91 -5.81 -4.05
C ARG A 64 -19.44 -4.72 -3.10
N TYR A 65 -19.32 -5.04 -1.81
CA TYR A 65 -18.80 -4.11 -0.81
C TYR A 65 -17.35 -3.73 -1.11
N HIS A 66 -16.48 -4.70 -1.35
CA HIS A 66 -15.09 -4.46 -1.74
C HIS A 66 -15.01 -3.54 -2.97
N LYS A 67 -15.79 -3.82 -4.03
CA LYS A 67 -15.85 -2.97 -5.23
C LYS A 67 -16.29 -1.55 -4.93
N HIS A 68 -17.33 -1.38 -4.11
CA HIS A 68 -17.82 -0.07 -3.71
C HIS A 68 -16.77 0.71 -2.90
N TRP A 69 -16.09 0.06 -1.95
CA TRP A 69 -15.05 0.65 -1.12
C TRP A 69 -13.79 1.02 -1.91
N CYS A 70 -13.40 0.20 -2.89
CA CYS A 70 -12.30 0.56 -3.79
C CYS A 70 -12.64 1.80 -4.64
N LYS A 71 -13.84 1.85 -5.21
CA LYS A 71 -14.29 2.99 -6.03
C LYS A 71 -14.37 4.31 -5.25
N SER A 72 -14.78 4.26 -3.99
CA SER A 72 -14.88 5.45 -3.13
C SER A 72 -13.55 5.86 -2.48
N GLY A 73 -12.48 5.08 -2.72
CA GLY A 73 -11.15 5.31 -2.16
C GLY A 73 -11.08 5.06 -0.65
N SER A 74 -12.01 4.27 -0.11
CA SER A 74 -12.15 4.06 1.34
C SER A 74 -10.90 3.47 1.98
N TRP A 75 -10.26 2.50 1.32
CA TRP A 75 -9.05 1.87 1.84
C TRP A 75 -7.88 2.83 1.95
N ASP A 76 -7.72 3.71 0.96
CA ASP A 76 -6.67 4.74 0.96
C ASP A 76 -6.90 5.75 2.10
N LYS A 77 -8.14 6.22 2.25
CA LYS A 77 -8.56 7.12 3.34
C LYS A 77 -8.33 6.49 4.71
N LEU A 78 -8.71 5.22 4.86
CA LEU A 78 -8.52 4.47 6.10
C LEU A 78 -7.04 4.30 6.44
N LEU A 79 -6.22 3.88 5.48
CA LEU A 79 -4.77 3.76 5.65
C LEU A 79 -4.17 5.08 6.12
N HIS A 80 -4.52 6.19 5.47
CA HIS A 80 -4.05 7.52 5.82
C HIS A 80 -4.54 8.00 7.19
N ALA A 81 -5.80 7.74 7.54
CA ALA A 81 -6.35 8.07 8.85
C ALA A 81 -5.59 7.31 9.96
N LEU A 82 -5.39 6.00 9.78
CA LEU A 82 -4.68 5.18 10.77
C LEU A 82 -3.20 5.57 10.89
N ALA A 83 -2.54 5.89 9.77
CA ALA A 83 -1.17 6.39 9.80
C ALA A 83 -1.08 7.75 10.52
N SER A 84 -2.03 8.66 10.27
CA SER A 84 -2.06 9.97 10.94
C SER A 84 -2.27 9.84 12.45
N ASP A 85 -3.20 8.98 12.88
CA ASP A 85 -3.41 8.70 14.31
C ASP A 85 -2.15 8.09 14.96
N LEU A 86 -1.47 7.14 14.32
CA LEU A 86 -0.20 6.61 14.85
C LEU A 86 0.91 7.65 14.93
N ARG A 87 0.94 8.61 13.99
CA ARG A 87 1.87 9.75 14.06
C ARG A 87 1.58 10.63 15.25
N ASP A 88 0.31 10.94 15.50
CA ASP A 88 -0.10 11.79 16.63
C ASP A 88 0.21 11.11 17.98
N ARG A 89 0.17 9.77 18.01
CA ARG A 89 0.65 8.95 19.14
C ARG A 89 2.18 8.81 19.23
N GLY A 90 2.95 9.46 18.35
CA GLY A 90 4.41 9.39 18.33
C GLY A 90 4.99 8.06 17.83
N LYS A 91 4.19 7.18 17.23
CA LYS A 91 4.62 5.85 16.74
C LYS A 91 5.16 5.86 15.31
N ILE A 92 4.99 6.94 14.54
CA ILE A 92 5.54 7.11 13.18
C ILE A 92 6.74 8.04 13.17
N ASP A 93 7.83 7.58 12.56
CA ASP A 93 9.04 8.37 12.33
C ASP A 93 9.24 8.67 10.84
N ILE A 94 9.01 9.93 10.47
CA ILE A 94 9.15 10.44 9.09
C ILE A 94 10.52 11.07 8.78
N THR A 95 11.48 11.00 9.72
CA THR A 95 12.84 11.50 9.49
C THR A 95 13.56 10.73 8.39
N GLU A 96 13.22 9.45 8.25
CA GLU A 96 13.73 8.51 7.25
C GLU A 96 12.60 7.60 6.77
N CYS A 97 12.04 7.91 5.60
CA CYS A 97 11.10 7.01 4.93
C CYS A 97 11.80 6.21 3.84
N PHE A 98 11.29 5.02 3.55
CA PHE A 98 11.85 4.13 2.55
C PHE A 98 10.81 3.92 1.45
N ILE A 99 11.24 4.04 0.19
CA ILE A 99 10.42 3.74 -0.99
C ILE A 99 11.04 2.60 -1.76
N ASP A 100 10.19 1.68 -2.19
CA ASP A 100 10.58 0.65 -3.13
C ASP A 100 9.37 0.13 -3.92
N GLY A 101 9.64 -0.66 -4.95
CA GLY A 101 8.66 -1.34 -5.78
C GLY A 101 8.76 -2.85 -5.65
N THR A 102 7.62 -3.53 -5.71
CA THR A 102 7.56 -4.98 -5.89
C THR A 102 6.63 -5.35 -7.05
N PHE A 103 6.73 -6.59 -7.52
CA PHE A 103 6.01 -7.08 -8.68
C PHE A 103 4.97 -8.13 -8.29
N ALA A 104 3.73 -7.89 -8.67
CA ALA A 104 2.65 -8.88 -8.59
C ALA A 104 2.34 -9.40 -9.99
N SER A 105 2.42 -10.72 -10.17
CA SER A 105 2.15 -11.33 -11.48
C SER A 105 0.67 -11.22 -11.85
N ALA A 106 0.38 -10.97 -13.13
CA ALA A 106 -0.99 -10.88 -13.64
C ALA A 106 -1.01 -11.27 -15.13
N LYS A 107 -1.95 -12.13 -15.52
CA LYS A 107 -2.04 -12.59 -16.93
C LYS A 107 -2.78 -11.60 -17.82
N LYS A 108 -3.86 -10.97 -17.32
CA LYS A 108 -4.76 -10.08 -18.07
C LYS A 108 -5.30 -8.97 -17.15
N GLY A 109 -5.88 -7.93 -17.73
CA GLY A 109 -6.52 -6.81 -17.01
C GLY A 109 -5.85 -5.46 -17.25
N ALA A 110 -6.52 -4.37 -16.83
CA ALA A 110 -5.99 -3.02 -16.95
C ALA A 110 -4.74 -2.82 -16.06
N CYS A 111 -3.82 -1.94 -16.44
CA CYS A 111 -2.56 -1.71 -15.70
C CYS A 111 -1.71 -2.99 -15.51
N VAL A 112 -1.78 -3.93 -16.45
CA VAL A 112 -0.84 -5.05 -16.58
C VAL A 112 0.17 -4.71 -17.66
N GLY A 113 1.45 -4.84 -17.36
CA GLY A 113 2.55 -4.52 -18.29
C GLY A 113 3.62 -5.62 -18.30
N PRO A 114 4.32 -5.81 -19.43
CA PRO A 114 5.46 -6.72 -19.50
C PRO A 114 6.70 -6.18 -18.78
N THR A 115 7.48 -7.08 -18.18
CA THR A 115 8.79 -6.84 -17.61
C THR A 115 9.70 -8.05 -17.85
N LYS A 116 10.99 -7.95 -17.52
CA LYS A 116 11.91 -9.10 -17.52
C LYS A 116 11.44 -10.25 -16.61
N LYS A 117 10.68 -9.96 -15.54
CA LYS A 117 10.12 -10.97 -14.62
C LYS A 117 8.81 -11.58 -15.13
N GLY A 118 8.20 -11.02 -16.17
CA GLY A 118 6.90 -11.43 -16.70
C GLY A 118 5.89 -10.29 -16.78
N LYS A 119 4.62 -10.63 -17.09
CA LYS A 119 3.49 -9.69 -17.15
C LYS A 119 2.86 -9.52 -15.79
N GLY A 120 2.59 -8.28 -15.39
CA GLY A 120 2.03 -8.00 -14.08
C GLY A 120 1.83 -6.53 -13.76
N THR A 121 1.71 -6.25 -12.47
CA THR A 121 1.50 -4.92 -11.89
C THR A 121 2.62 -4.63 -10.90
N LYS A 122 3.09 -3.37 -10.88
CA LYS A 122 4.05 -2.89 -9.87
C LYS A 122 3.28 -2.33 -8.69
N ILE A 123 3.60 -2.82 -7.50
CA ILE A 123 3.17 -2.24 -6.22
C ILE A 123 4.30 -1.34 -5.75
N MET A 124 4.04 -0.05 -5.60
CA MET A 124 4.97 0.93 -5.04
C MET A 124 4.50 1.27 -3.64
N ALA A 125 5.38 1.21 -2.64
CA ALA A 125 5.03 1.53 -1.26
C ALA A 125 6.05 2.50 -0.65
N VAL A 126 5.56 3.34 0.26
CA VAL A 126 6.42 4.14 1.15
C VAL A 126 6.15 3.70 2.58
N THR A 127 7.22 3.48 3.33
CA THR A 127 7.16 3.14 4.77
C THR A 127 7.98 4.14 5.58
N ASP A 128 7.66 4.26 6.86
CA ASP A 128 8.37 5.12 7.79
C ASP A 128 9.67 4.47 8.32
N ALA A 129 10.31 5.07 9.32
CA ALA A 129 11.52 4.50 9.92
C ALA A 129 11.24 3.30 10.84
N VAL A 130 10.01 3.00 11.24
CA VAL A 130 9.70 1.81 12.04
C VAL A 130 9.32 0.62 11.15
N GLY A 131 8.84 0.90 9.93
CA GLY A 131 8.33 -0.10 8.98
C GLY A 131 6.81 -0.04 8.79
N ILE A 132 6.14 1.00 9.31
CA ILE A 132 4.72 1.26 9.15
C ILE A 132 4.45 1.84 7.76
N PRO A 133 3.60 1.21 6.93
CA PRO A 133 3.27 1.74 5.60
C PRO A 133 2.56 3.09 5.69
N LEU A 134 3.06 4.08 4.94
CA LEU A 134 2.50 5.43 4.85
C LEU A 134 1.57 5.60 3.64
N THR A 135 1.87 4.89 2.54
CA THR A 135 1.03 4.84 1.34
C THR A 135 1.44 3.66 0.46
N VAL A 136 0.52 3.21 -0.40
CA VAL A 136 0.78 2.17 -1.40
C VAL A 136 -0.01 2.46 -2.67
N ARG A 137 0.59 2.21 -3.84
CA ARG A 137 0.01 2.45 -5.16
C ARG A 137 0.29 1.27 -6.09
N ALA A 138 -0.64 1.01 -7.00
CA ALA A 138 -0.48 0.02 -8.06
C ALA A 138 -0.33 0.72 -9.42
N PHE A 139 0.62 0.26 -10.23
CA PHE A 139 0.90 0.81 -11.56
C PHE A 139 1.15 -0.29 -12.58
N SER A 140 1.02 0.04 -13.86
CA SER A 140 1.49 -0.85 -14.92
C SER A 140 2.97 -1.19 -14.73
N ALA A 141 3.32 -2.47 -14.87
CA ALA A 141 4.68 -2.91 -14.61
C ALA A 141 5.71 -2.42 -15.65
N SER A 142 5.27 -1.95 -16.83
CA SER A 142 6.15 -1.44 -17.89
C SER A 142 6.91 -0.17 -17.48
N THR A 143 6.34 0.65 -16.59
CA THR A 143 6.95 1.93 -16.19
C THR A 143 8.09 1.71 -15.20
N HIS A 144 9.24 2.34 -15.43
CA HIS A 144 10.34 2.32 -14.46
C HIS A 144 9.95 3.00 -13.14
N GLU A 145 10.34 2.39 -12.02
CA GLU A 145 9.94 2.79 -10.67
C GLU A 145 10.34 4.23 -10.31
N VAL A 146 11.49 4.69 -10.80
CA VAL A 146 11.95 6.09 -10.66
C VAL A 146 10.93 7.11 -11.20
N LYS A 147 10.16 6.75 -12.24
CA LYS A 147 9.09 7.60 -12.81
C LYS A 147 7.79 7.53 -11.97
N LEU A 148 7.62 6.49 -11.17
CA LEU A 148 6.46 6.27 -10.30
C LEU A 148 6.66 6.84 -8.89
N ALA A 149 7.92 7.06 -8.50
CA ALA A 149 8.31 7.50 -7.17
C ALA A 149 7.60 8.79 -6.71
N ASP A 150 7.68 9.87 -7.50
CA ASP A 150 7.06 11.16 -7.12
C ASP A 150 5.54 11.01 -6.94
N ARG A 151 4.87 10.28 -7.84
CA ARG A 151 3.42 10.03 -7.75
C ARG A 151 3.05 9.24 -6.50
N THR A 152 3.88 8.27 -6.11
CA THR A 152 3.69 7.50 -4.87
C THR A 152 3.92 8.38 -3.64
N ILE A 153 4.99 9.18 -3.62
CA ILE A 153 5.30 10.08 -2.49
C ILE A 153 4.27 11.21 -2.37
N ARG A 154 3.56 11.57 -3.45
CA ARG A 154 2.42 12.52 -3.41
C ARG A 154 1.18 11.95 -2.75
N SER A 155 0.99 10.63 -2.74
CA SER A 155 -0.17 10.04 -2.08
C SER A 155 0.00 9.89 -0.58
N CYS A 156 1.21 10.06 -0.02
CA CYS A 156 1.39 10.06 1.43
C CYS A 156 0.60 11.18 2.09
N ALA A 157 -0.28 10.85 3.04
CA ALA A 157 -0.91 11.84 3.92
C ALA A 157 0.10 12.54 4.83
N ILE A 158 1.14 11.82 5.26
CA ILE A 158 2.24 12.37 6.05
C ILE A 158 3.44 12.58 5.14
N LYS A 159 3.88 13.82 5.01
CA LYS A 159 5.01 14.20 4.15
C LYS A 159 6.36 13.71 4.74
N PRO A 160 7.11 12.84 4.04
CA PRO A 160 8.45 12.43 4.48
C PRO A 160 9.44 13.60 4.52
N LYS A 161 10.36 13.62 5.49
CA LYS A 161 11.52 14.54 5.47
C LYS A 161 12.59 14.04 4.48
N ARG A 162 12.84 12.73 4.49
CA ARG A 162 13.80 12.06 3.60
C ARG A 162 13.19 10.79 3.05
N VAL A 163 13.56 10.46 1.82
CA VAL A 163 13.20 9.22 1.15
C VAL A 163 14.47 8.49 0.75
N ILE A 164 14.66 7.31 1.33
CA ILE A 164 15.74 6.38 1.04
C ILE A 164 15.22 5.40 -0.02
N ALA A 165 15.98 5.22 -1.10
CA ALA A 165 15.59 4.38 -2.23
C ALA A 165 16.78 3.60 -2.79
N ASP A 166 16.50 2.56 -3.57
CA ASP A 166 17.52 1.82 -4.31
C ASP A 166 18.26 2.71 -5.32
N ARG A 167 19.45 2.27 -5.74
CA ARG A 167 20.29 2.89 -6.78
C ARG A 167 19.52 3.08 -8.10
N ALA A 168 18.53 2.23 -8.37
CA ALA A 168 17.64 2.41 -9.52
C ALA A 168 16.85 3.73 -9.48
N TYR A 169 16.75 4.41 -8.34
CA TYR A 169 16.08 5.71 -8.21
C TYR A 169 17.02 6.90 -8.44
N ASP A 170 18.31 6.67 -8.72
CA ASP A 170 19.24 7.76 -9.02
C ASP A 170 18.82 8.52 -10.30
N SER A 171 18.26 9.71 -10.12
CA SER A 171 17.77 10.57 -11.19
C SER A 171 17.78 12.04 -10.75
N ASP A 172 18.42 12.88 -11.55
CA ASP A 172 18.46 14.33 -11.29
C ASP A 172 17.08 14.99 -11.38
N LYS A 173 16.20 14.46 -12.23
CA LYS A 173 14.82 14.93 -12.33
C LYS A 173 14.08 14.63 -11.03
N LEU A 174 14.15 13.38 -10.56
CA LEU A 174 13.49 12.99 -9.30
C LEU A 174 14.05 13.76 -8.11
N ARG A 175 15.38 13.88 -8.01
CA ARG A 175 16.06 14.63 -6.94
C ARG A 175 15.61 16.10 -6.90
N ARG A 176 15.54 16.78 -8.05
CA ARG A 176 15.02 18.16 -8.14
C ARG A 176 13.55 18.25 -7.77
N THR A 177 12.72 17.34 -8.26
CA THR A 177 11.28 17.32 -7.94
C THR A 177 11.03 17.14 -6.44
N LEU A 178 11.74 16.23 -5.79
CA LEU A 178 11.62 16.00 -4.35
C LEU A 178 12.21 17.18 -3.55
N LYS A 179 13.35 17.74 -3.96
CA LYS A 179 13.95 18.92 -3.32
C LYS A 179 13.00 20.12 -3.35
N LYS A 180 12.31 20.38 -4.47
CA LYS A 180 11.27 21.44 -4.55
C LYS A 180 10.12 21.23 -3.56
N ARG A 181 9.86 19.99 -3.17
CA ARG A 181 8.87 19.65 -2.15
C ARG A 181 9.47 19.66 -0.74
N GLY A 182 10.75 20.01 -0.55
CA GLY A 182 11.43 19.92 0.74
C GLY A 182 11.67 18.48 1.21
N ILE A 183 11.77 17.53 0.28
CA ILE A 183 12.05 16.11 0.55
C ILE A 183 13.43 15.78 0.02
N GLN A 184 14.30 15.23 0.88
CA GLN A 184 15.63 14.80 0.47
C GLN A 184 15.59 13.36 -0.08
N LEU A 185 16.09 13.15 -1.30
CA LEU A 185 16.30 11.81 -1.85
C LEU A 185 17.69 11.27 -1.49
N VAL A 186 17.75 10.13 -0.82
CA VAL A 186 18.99 9.40 -0.51
C VAL A 186 19.00 8.08 -1.27
N CYS A 187 19.86 7.97 -2.26
CA CYS A 187 20.11 6.72 -2.99
C CYS A 187 21.58 6.70 -3.44
N PRO A 188 22.18 5.51 -3.62
CA PRO A 188 23.51 5.39 -4.20
C PRO A 188 23.52 5.93 -5.63
N HIS A 189 24.60 6.60 -6.04
CA HIS A 189 24.76 6.98 -7.45
C HIS A 189 24.93 5.74 -8.33
N ARG A 190 24.40 5.79 -9.56
CA ARG A 190 24.69 4.76 -10.58
C ARG A 190 26.11 4.94 -11.10
N SER A 191 26.79 3.82 -11.38
CA SER A 191 28.16 3.83 -11.92
C SER A 191 28.25 4.55 -13.28
N ASN A 192 27.21 4.43 -14.10
CA ASN A 192 27.13 5.05 -15.43
C ASN A 192 26.56 6.48 -15.43
N ARG A 193 26.57 7.17 -14.28
CA ARG A 193 26.13 8.56 -14.19
C ARG A 193 27.07 9.47 -15.00
N LYS A 194 26.51 10.25 -15.93
CA LYS A 194 27.29 11.16 -16.80
C LYS A 194 28.15 12.16 -16.03
N ARG A 195 27.63 12.69 -14.92
CA ARG A 195 28.36 13.58 -14.01
C ARG A 195 28.57 12.86 -12.70
N GLN A 196 29.76 12.29 -12.52
CA GLN A 196 30.15 11.62 -11.28
C GLN A 196 30.41 12.68 -10.21
N VAL A 197 29.44 12.86 -9.32
CA VAL A 197 29.60 13.70 -8.14
C VAL A 197 30.08 12.81 -7.01
N HIS A 198 31.17 13.19 -6.34
CA HIS A 198 31.65 12.49 -5.16
C HIS A 198 30.54 12.43 -4.10
N GLN A 199 30.31 11.25 -3.55
CA GLN A 199 29.32 11.02 -2.51
C GLN A 199 30.05 10.68 -1.21
N ASP A 200 30.15 11.65 -0.29
CA ASP A 200 30.80 11.58 1.04
C ASP A 200 30.26 10.45 1.95
N GLY A 201 29.25 9.70 1.50
CA GLY A 201 28.83 8.43 2.11
C GLY A 201 28.10 8.55 3.44
N ARG A 202 28.26 9.65 4.20
CA ARG A 202 27.59 9.90 5.49
C ARG A 202 26.08 9.79 5.39
N GLU A 203 25.50 10.45 4.39
CA GLU A 203 24.07 10.36 4.12
C GLU A 203 23.66 8.96 3.70
N LEU A 204 24.52 8.28 2.94
CA LEU A 204 24.29 6.97 2.38
C LEU A 204 24.32 5.85 3.43
N ARG A 205 24.86 6.07 4.63
CA ARG A 205 24.76 5.09 5.74
C ARG A 205 23.31 4.69 6.04
N ARG A 206 22.35 5.59 5.79
CA ARG A 206 20.91 5.36 5.93
C ARG A 206 20.38 4.29 4.97
N TYR A 207 21.03 4.11 3.82
CA TYR A 207 20.71 3.07 2.84
C TYR A 207 20.76 1.65 3.44
N LYS A 208 21.62 1.42 4.45
CA LYS A 208 21.70 0.13 5.16
C LYS A 208 20.38 -0.26 5.83
N ARG A 209 19.49 0.70 6.09
CA ARG A 209 18.15 0.47 6.68
C ARG A 209 17.05 0.20 5.64
N ARG A 210 17.39 0.12 4.34
CA ARG A 210 16.41 -0.15 3.25
C ARG A 210 15.65 -1.47 3.46
N TRP A 211 16.20 -2.43 4.19
CA TRP A 211 15.49 -3.66 4.53
C TRP A 211 14.09 -3.41 5.14
N LYS A 212 13.82 -2.23 5.72
CA LYS A 212 12.50 -1.87 6.28
C LYS A 212 11.36 -1.93 5.25
N VAL A 213 11.58 -1.42 4.04
CA VAL A 213 10.55 -1.52 2.97
C VAL A 213 10.48 -2.92 2.36
N GLU A 214 11.59 -3.65 2.34
CA GLU A 214 11.59 -5.06 1.94
C GLU A 214 10.81 -5.93 2.93
N ARG A 215 10.96 -5.66 4.23
CA ARG A 215 10.18 -6.30 5.30
C ARG A 215 8.70 -5.98 5.17
N LEU A 216 8.34 -4.73 4.85
CA LEU A 216 6.96 -4.37 4.55
C LEU A 216 6.40 -5.26 3.42
N PHE A 217 7.14 -5.46 2.33
CA PHE A 217 6.70 -6.35 1.26
C PHE A 217 6.60 -7.81 1.68
N ALA A 218 7.52 -8.30 2.52
CA ALA A 218 7.41 -9.64 3.09
C ALA A 218 6.12 -9.81 3.91
N TRP A 219 5.77 -8.82 4.74
CA TRP A 219 4.52 -8.82 5.49
C TRP A 219 3.29 -8.69 4.58
N LEU A 220 3.38 -7.86 3.54
CA LEU A 220 2.32 -7.70 2.55
C LEU A 220 2.01 -9.04 1.87
N PHE A 221 3.04 -9.78 1.46
CA PHE A 221 2.89 -11.08 0.78
C PHE A 221 2.41 -12.22 1.68
N ASN A 222 2.39 -12.03 3.00
CA ASN A 222 1.63 -12.93 3.87
C ASN A 222 0.13 -12.89 3.52
N SER A 223 -0.40 -11.77 3.03
CA SER A 223 -1.71 -11.73 2.37
C SER A 223 -1.57 -12.23 0.94
N ARG A 224 -1.84 -13.53 0.72
CA ARG A 224 -1.55 -14.24 -0.54
C ARG A 224 -2.20 -13.60 -1.76
N ARG A 225 -3.34 -12.92 -1.58
CA ARG A 225 -4.04 -12.19 -2.65
C ARG A 225 -3.25 -11.02 -3.23
N THR A 226 -2.21 -10.55 -2.54
CA THR A 226 -1.34 -9.44 -3.00
C THR A 226 -0.14 -9.92 -3.82
N PHE A 227 0.24 -11.20 -3.69
CA PHE A 227 1.41 -11.78 -4.36
C PHE A 227 1.14 -12.01 -5.86
N VAL A 228 -0.05 -12.54 -6.17
CA VAL A 228 -0.57 -12.66 -7.53
C VAL A 228 -1.81 -11.78 -7.65
N ARG A 229 -1.89 -10.99 -8.71
CA ARG A 229 -3.09 -10.21 -9.00
C ARG A 229 -4.12 -11.10 -9.70
N TYR A 230 -5.20 -11.40 -8.98
CA TYR A 230 -6.34 -12.13 -9.52
C TYR A 230 -7.42 -11.18 -10.06
N GLU A 231 -7.48 -9.96 -9.56
CA GLU A 231 -8.49 -8.97 -9.92
C GLU A 231 -8.24 -8.40 -11.33
N TYR A 232 -9.26 -8.47 -12.19
CA TYR A 232 -9.21 -7.90 -13.53
C TYR A 232 -9.02 -6.37 -13.51
N HIS A 233 -9.70 -5.68 -12.60
CA HIS A 233 -9.61 -4.22 -12.45
C HIS A 233 -8.52 -3.82 -11.45
N ALA A 234 -7.77 -2.77 -11.77
CA ALA A 234 -6.58 -2.37 -11.02
C ALA A 234 -6.90 -1.73 -9.67
N ASP A 235 -8.05 -1.06 -9.57
CA ASP A 235 -8.59 -0.48 -8.34
C ASP A 235 -8.96 -1.56 -7.31
N LEU A 236 -9.56 -2.66 -7.76
CA LEU A 236 -9.86 -3.81 -6.89
C LEU A 236 -8.58 -4.44 -6.35
N PHE A 237 -7.58 -4.63 -7.21
CA PHE A 237 -6.28 -5.14 -6.77
C PHE A 237 -5.60 -4.19 -5.78
N LEU A 238 -5.58 -2.89 -6.08
CA LEU A 238 -5.03 -1.89 -5.17
C LEU A 238 -5.75 -1.89 -3.82
N GLY A 239 -7.07 -2.07 -3.82
CA GLY A 239 -7.85 -2.19 -2.59
C GLY A 239 -7.43 -3.36 -1.71
N MET A 240 -7.16 -4.53 -2.29
CA MET A 240 -6.60 -5.68 -1.56
C MET A 240 -5.24 -5.37 -0.94
N VAL A 241 -4.37 -4.68 -1.69
CA VAL A 241 -3.04 -4.26 -1.21
C VAL A 241 -3.16 -3.23 -0.08
N GLN A 242 -4.04 -2.23 -0.23
CA GLN A 242 -4.30 -1.23 0.81
C GLN A 242 -4.90 -1.85 2.06
N LEU A 243 -5.85 -2.78 1.92
CA LEU A 243 -6.42 -3.54 3.04
C LEU A 243 -5.35 -4.34 3.79
N ALA A 244 -4.44 -5.00 3.07
CA ALA A 244 -3.32 -5.69 3.70
C ALA A 244 -2.40 -4.72 4.47
N CYS A 245 -2.12 -3.53 3.92
CA CYS A 245 -1.39 -2.48 4.65
C CYS A 245 -2.14 -1.98 5.89
N VAL A 246 -3.47 -1.81 5.84
CA VAL A 246 -4.31 -1.47 7.01
C VAL A 246 -4.13 -2.50 8.11
N MET A 247 -4.14 -3.79 7.79
CA MET A 247 -3.92 -4.86 8.77
C MET A 247 -2.50 -4.85 9.34
N ILE A 248 -1.49 -4.42 8.58
CA ILE A 248 -0.12 -4.23 9.10
C ILE A 248 -0.08 -3.06 10.08
N ILE A 249 -0.73 -1.95 9.74
CA ILE A 249 -0.81 -0.77 10.61
C ILE A 249 -1.50 -1.09 11.93
N LEU A 250 -2.62 -1.82 11.90
CA LEU A 250 -3.38 -2.22 13.09
C LEU A 250 -2.57 -3.05 14.10
N LYS A 251 -1.57 -3.81 13.64
CA LYS A 251 -0.67 -4.53 14.56
C LYS A 251 0.21 -3.61 15.40
N SER A 252 0.34 -2.33 15.01
CA SER A 252 1.12 -1.33 15.73
C SER A 252 0.27 -0.52 16.72
N TYR A 253 -1.05 -0.74 16.77
CA TYR A 253 -1.97 -0.05 17.68
C TYR A 253 -1.93 -0.60 19.11
N PHE A 254 -1.76 -1.92 19.24
CA PHE A 254 -1.78 -2.68 20.48
C PHE A 254 -0.40 -3.26 20.74
#